data_AF-A0A6L8HZE0-F1
#
_entry.id   AF-A0A6L8HZE0-F1
#
_cell.length_a   1.000
_cell.length_b   1.000
_cell.length_c   1.000
_cell.angle_alpha   90.00
_cell.angle_beta   90.00
_cell.angle_gamma   90.00
#
_symmetry.space_group_name_H-M   'P 1'
#
loop_
_entity.id
_entity.type
_entity.pdbx_description
1 polymer ?
#
loop_
_entity_poly.entity_id
_entity_poly.type
_entity_poly.pdbx_seq_one_letter_code
_entity_poly.pdbx_strand_id
1 'polypeptide(L)'
;MTDTTTLRDRVGALVAGATRAAIDAGALPDVALPDELVERPRDASHGDYASSLPLRLARSAMMPPLAIAEAIAEHLPANDVIDAPQIAPPGFINLSLAEHFVQGEIDRIIEQDAAFADSTLGQGKRVQLEFVSANPTGPLHVGNGRGAAIGDTLASALAAAGYDVEREYYVNDAGTQTDVFAETLYARYQQQHGRDVPLPEGGYPGEYMVDLAVEMREREGDRFLAGPGEPPPAGVREMGIELIVEQIRDTLGTFGTTYD
;
A
#
# COMPACT_ATOMS: atom_id res chain seq x y z
N MET A 1 -0.09 20.74 10.95
CA MET A 1 -1.37 20.00 11.06
C MET A 1 -1.42 19.07 9.88
N THR A 2 -1.67 17.78 10.11
CA THR A 2 -1.91 16.79 9.05
C THR A 2 -3.10 17.28 8.24
N ASP A 3 -2.89 17.73 7.01
CA ASP A 3 -4.01 18.05 6.12
C ASP A 3 -4.50 16.75 5.49
N THR A 4 -5.16 15.94 6.31
CA THR A 4 -5.91 14.75 5.86
C THR A 4 -7.33 15.14 5.49
N THR A 5 -7.62 16.44 5.39
CA THR A 5 -8.95 16.93 5.06
C THR A 5 -9.23 16.63 3.59
N THR A 6 -10.16 15.71 3.37
CA THR A 6 -10.59 15.36 2.01
C THR A 6 -11.49 16.45 1.44
N LEU A 7 -11.69 16.43 0.13
CA LEU A 7 -12.66 17.33 -0.51
C LEU A 7 -14.09 17.12 0.04
N ARG A 8 -14.44 15.88 0.40
CA ARG A 8 -15.71 15.57 1.08
C ARG A 8 -15.81 16.30 2.42
N ASP A 9 -14.73 16.33 3.19
CA ASP A 9 -14.69 17.02 4.49
C ASP A 9 -14.81 18.53 4.33
N ARG A 10 -14.16 19.11 3.30
CA ARG A 10 -14.29 20.55 2.99
C ARG A 10 -15.72 20.92 2.64
N VAL A 11 -16.36 20.16 1.75
CA VAL A 11 -17.76 20.39 1.35
C VAL A 11 -18.71 20.16 2.53
N GLY A 12 -18.46 19.12 3.33
CA GLY A 12 -19.20 18.86 4.57
C GLY A 12 -19.09 20.02 5.57
N ALA A 13 -17.90 20.60 5.74
CA ALA A 13 -17.67 21.74 6.60
C ALA A 13 -18.42 23.00 6.12
N LEU A 14 -18.54 23.22 4.80
CA LEU A 14 -19.37 24.29 4.24
C LEU A 14 -20.85 24.10 4.61
N VAL A 15 -21.39 22.88 4.45
CA VAL A 15 -22.78 22.56 4.83
C VAL A 15 -23.00 22.71 6.34
N ALA A 16 -22.05 22.26 7.17
CA ALA A 16 -22.10 22.45 8.61
C ALA A 16 -22.09 23.94 9.00
N GLY A 17 -21.19 24.72 8.40
CA GLY A 17 -21.08 26.16 8.61
C GLY A 17 -22.37 26.88 8.24
N ALA A 18 -22.93 26.55 7.07
CA ALA A 18 -24.20 27.09 6.60
C ALA A 18 -25.37 26.77 7.54
N THR A 19 -25.42 25.53 8.03
CA THR A 19 -26.48 25.11 8.96
C THR A 19 -26.37 25.85 10.29
N ARG A 20 -25.15 26.03 10.82
CA ARG A 20 -24.93 26.81 12.06
C ARG A 20 -25.29 28.29 11.85
N ALA A 21 -24.90 28.88 10.74
CA ALA A 21 -25.26 30.26 10.41
C ALA A 21 -26.79 30.45 10.30
N ALA A 22 -27.50 29.49 9.72
CA ALA A 22 -28.96 29.50 9.69
C ALA A 22 -29.59 29.37 11.10
N ILE A 23 -28.97 28.61 12.01
CA ILE A 23 -29.39 28.53 13.42
C ILE A 23 -29.17 29.88 14.12
N ASP A 24 -27.98 30.46 13.97
CA ASP A 24 -27.60 31.73 14.61
C ASP A 24 -28.49 32.90 14.13
N ALA A 25 -28.91 32.88 12.87
CA ALA A 25 -29.83 33.84 12.28
C ALA A 25 -31.31 33.61 12.67
N GLY A 26 -31.62 32.50 13.36
CA GLY A 26 -32.99 32.11 13.73
C GLY A 26 -33.82 31.54 12.58
N ALA A 27 -33.20 31.24 11.43
CA ALA A 27 -33.85 30.59 10.30
C ALA A 27 -34.04 29.08 10.54
N LEU A 28 -33.22 28.48 11.39
CA LEU A 28 -33.36 27.11 11.89
C LEU A 28 -33.36 27.08 13.43
N PRO A 29 -34.09 26.16 14.07
CA PRO A 29 -33.98 25.94 15.51
C PRO A 29 -32.65 25.25 15.85
N ASP A 30 -32.22 25.37 17.11
CA ASP A 30 -31.03 24.70 17.61
C ASP A 30 -31.20 23.17 17.55
N VAL A 31 -30.44 22.53 16.64
CA VAL A 31 -30.48 21.09 16.38
C VAL A 31 -29.07 20.51 16.30
N ALA A 32 -28.91 19.31 16.85
CA ALA A 32 -27.66 18.57 16.74
C ALA A 32 -27.42 18.10 15.30
N LEU A 33 -26.21 18.33 14.80
CA LEU A 33 -25.75 17.88 13.48
C LEU A 33 -25.22 16.43 13.56
N PRO A 34 -25.53 15.57 12.58
CA PRO A 34 -24.90 14.26 12.44
C PRO A 34 -23.45 14.39 11.93
N ASP A 35 -22.66 13.33 12.09
CA ASP A 35 -21.25 13.32 11.65
C ASP A 35 -21.12 13.41 10.12
N GLU A 36 -21.89 12.60 9.39
CA GLU A 36 -21.88 12.63 7.92
C GLU A 36 -22.87 13.66 7.40
N LEU A 37 -22.37 14.70 6.72
CA LEU A 37 -23.17 15.82 6.22
C LEU A 37 -23.40 15.76 4.71
N VAL A 38 -22.49 15.13 3.98
CA VAL A 38 -22.54 15.00 2.52
C VAL A 38 -22.09 13.61 2.08
N GLU A 39 -22.59 13.17 0.93
CA GLU A 39 -22.28 11.89 0.29
C GLU A 39 -22.10 12.08 -1.21
N ARG A 40 -21.57 11.07 -1.92
CA ARG A 40 -21.58 11.08 -3.39
C ARG A 40 -22.96 10.65 -3.88
N PRO A 41 -23.62 11.42 -4.76
CA PRO A 41 -24.90 11.01 -5.32
C PRO A 41 -24.72 9.80 -6.24
N ARG A 42 -25.77 8.99 -6.37
CA ARG A 42 -25.79 7.85 -7.31
C ARG A 42 -25.87 8.29 -8.77
N ASP A 43 -26.52 9.42 -9.00
CA ASP A 43 -26.68 10.04 -10.32
C ASP A 43 -25.80 11.29 -10.37
N ALA A 44 -24.86 11.34 -11.31
CA ALA A 44 -23.94 12.45 -11.47
C ALA A 44 -24.63 13.75 -11.91
N SER A 45 -25.85 13.69 -12.45
CA SER A 45 -26.64 14.90 -12.75
C SER A 45 -27.09 15.66 -11.50
N HIS A 46 -26.98 15.04 -10.32
CA HIS A 46 -27.27 15.66 -9.02
C HIS A 46 -26.03 16.29 -8.37
N GLY A 47 -24.97 16.57 -9.14
CA GLY A 47 -23.74 17.19 -8.67
C GLY A 47 -22.67 16.19 -8.23
N ASP A 48 -21.56 16.72 -7.70
CA ASP A 48 -20.42 15.93 -7.23
C ASP A 48 -20.65 15.37 -5.82
N TYR A 49 -21.38 16.13 -5.01
CA TYR A 49 -21.80 15.78 -3.66
C TYR A 49 -23.29 16.10 -3.48
N ALA A 50 -23.92 15.42 -2.53
CA ALA A 50 -25.28 15.69 -2.13
C ALA A 50 -25.41 15.67 -0.61
N SER A 51 -26.35 16.46 -0.07
CA SER A 51 -26.71 16.44 1.33
C SER A 51 -28.17 16.06 1.51
N SER A 52 -28.40 14.95 2.21
CA SER A 52 -29.69 14.53 2.75
C SER A 52 -29.96 15.08 4.15
N LEU A 53 -29.10 15.98 4.64
CA LEU A 53 -29.21 16.58 5.98
C LEU A 53 -30.60 17.19 6.25
N PRO A 54 -31.23 17.96 5.34
CA PRO A 54 -32.54 18.55 5.61
C PRO A 54 -33.62 17.50 5.93
N LEU A 55 -33.59 16.35 5.25
CA LEU A 55 -34.50 15.23 5.49
C LEU A 55 -34.29 14.62 6.88
N ARG A 56 -33.04 14.53 7.33
CA ARG A 56 -32.71 13.99 8.67
C ARG A 56 -33.06 14.98 9.78
N LEU A 57 -32.93 16.28 9.54
CA LEU A 57 -33.25 17.33 10.52
C LEU A 57 -34.75 17.64 10.62
N ALA A 58 -35.56 17.29 9.62
CA ALA A 58 -36.98 17.64 9.58
C ALA A 58 -37.76 17.34 10.87
N ARG A 59 -37.48 16.20 11.51
CA ARG A 59 -38.16 15.81 12.75
C ARG A 59 -37.72 16.62 13.96
N SER A 60 -36.41 16.83 14.13
CA SER A 60 -35.86 17.57 15.27
C SER A 60 -36.11 19.07 15.14
N ALA A 61 -36.04 19.61 13.92
CA ALA A 61 -36.33 21.00 13.62
C ALA A 61 -37.84 21.28 13.58
N MET A 62 -38.70 20.25 13.50
CA MET A 62 -40.15 20.40 13.29
C MET A 62 -40.49 21.28 12.07
N MET A 63 -39.69 21.16 11.02
CA MET A 63 -39.78 21.96 9.79
C MET A 63 -39.85 21.06 8.56
N PRO A 64 -40.52 21.49 7.47
CA PRO A 64 -40.47 20.78 6.19
C PRO A 64 -39.02 20.68 5.67
N PRO A 65 -38.58 19.52 5.13
CA PRO A 65 -37.21 19.36 4.66
C PRO A 65 -36.80 20.37 3.57
N LEU A 66 -37.72 20.77 2.68
CA LEU A 66 -37.45 21.81 1.68
C LEU A 66 -37.13 23.16 2.32
N ALA A 67 -37.88 23.57 3.34
CA ALA A 67 -37.62 24.82 4.05
C ALA A 67 -36.26 24.79 4.77
N ILE A 68 -35.87 23.61 5.29
CA ILE A 68 -34.54 23.43 5.88
C ILE A 68 -33.45 23.51 4.80
N ALA A 69 -33.66 22.90 3.64
CA ALA A 69 -32.72 22.95 2.52
C ALA A 69 -32.52 24.39 2.02
N GLU A 70 -33.60 25.16 1.90
CA GLU A 70 -33.59 26.58 1.54
C GLU A 70 -32.83 27.41 2.57
N ALA A 71 -33.11 27.23 3.87
CA ALA A 71 -32.41 27.95 4.93
C ALA A 71 -30.90 27.67 4.93
N ILE A 72 -30.49 26.41 4.74
CA ILE A 72 -29.07 26.05 4.65
C ILE A 72 -28.43 26.66 3.39
N ALA A 73 -29.10 26.58 2.24
CA ALA A 73 -28.59 27.13 0.99
C ALA A 73 -28.40 28.65 1.04
N GLU A 74 -29.34 29.39 1.65
CA GLU A 74 -29.29 30.85 1.81
C GLU A 74 -28.15 31.31 2.73
N HIS A 75 -27.79 30.48 3.71
CA HIS A 75 -26.72 30.77 4.68
C HIS A 75 -25.38 30.14 4.31
N LEU A 76 -25.25 29.58 3.10
CA LEU A 76 -23.98 29.04 2.62
C LEU A 76 -22.95 30.19 2.55
N PRO A 77 -21.80 30.08 3.24
CA PRO A 77 -20.79 31.12 3.17
C PRO A 77 -20.23 31.24 1.75
N ALA A 78 -19.82 32.45 1.38
CA ALA A 78 -19.03 32.67 0.18
C ALA A 78 -17.80 31.76 0.21
N ASN A 79 -17.59 31.04 -0.88
CA ASN A 79 -16.51 30.06 -1.02
C ASN A 79 -16.18 29.88 -2.50
N ASP A 80 -14.99 29.34 -2.76
CA ASP A 80 -14.52 29.08 -4.12
C ASP A 80 -14.57 27.59 -4.47
N VAL A 81 -15.10 26.72 -3.59
CA VAL A 81 -15.00 25.26 -3.75
C VAL A 81 -16.18 24.70 -4.53
N ILE A 82 -17.38 25.20 -4.24
CA ILE A 82 -18.64 24.72 -4.82
C ILE A 82 -19.40 25.87 -5.44
N ASP A 83 -20.15 25.57 -6.49
CA ASP A 83 -21.13 26.49 -7.06
C ASP A 83 -22.34 26.66 -6.12
N ALA A 84 -23.27 27.53 -6.52
CA ALA A 84 -24.52 27.72 -5.80
C ALA A 84 -25.27 26.37 -5.65
N PRO A 85 -25.69 26.01 -4.42
CA PRO A 85 -26.35 24.74 -4.14
C PRO A 85 -27.70 24.65 -4.87
N GLN A 86 -28.01 23.48 -5.42
CA GLN A 86 -29.29 23.21 -6.07
C GLN A 86 -30.21 22.41 -5.13
N ILE A 87 -31.37 22.95 -4.81
CA ILE A 87 -32.34 22.28 -3.94
C ILE A 87 -33.23 21.38 -4.80
N ALA A 88 -33.32 20.11 -4.42
CA ALA A 88 -34.13 19.12 -5.11
C ALA A 88 -35.19 18.52 -4.16
N PRO A 89 -36.44 18.29 -4.62
CA PRO A 89 -37.43 17.56 -3.85
C PRO A 89 -36.93 16.15 -3.47
N PRO A 90 -37.25 15.64 -2.28
CA PRO A 90 -38.10 16.23 -1.23
C PRO A 90 -37.35 17.12 -0.22
N GLY A 91 -36.10 17.50 -0.47
CA GLY A 91 -35.25 18.27 0.46
C GLY A 91 -33.77 17.87 0.41
N PHE A 92 -33.27 17.48 -0.77
CA PHE A 92 -31.85 17.27 -1.00
C PHE A 92 -31.19 18.60 -1.37
N ILE A 93 -29.92 18.75 -1.01
CA ILE A 93 -29.06 19.82 -1.50
C ILE A 93 -27.99 19.17 -2.38
N ASN A 94 -28.06 19.44 -3.68
CA ASN A 94 -27.09 19.00 -4.68
C ASN A 94 -25.97 20.03 -4.77
N LEU A 95 -24.72 19.58 -4.75
CA LEU A 95 -23.52 20.40 -4.62
C LEU A 95 -22.54 20.01 -5.73
N SER A 96 -22.29 20.94 -6.65
CA SER A 96 -21.29 20.78 -7.71
C SER A 96 -20.03 21.57 -7.35
N LEU A 97 -18.87 21.00 -7.65
CA LEU A 97 -17.60 21.71 -7.53
C LEU A 97 -17.56 22.84 -8.56
N ALA A 98 -17.04 23.99 -8.15
CA ALA A 98 -16.91 25.13 -9.04
C ALA A 98 -15.89 24.81 -10.15
N GLU A 99 -16.18 25.19 -11.39
CA GLU A 99 -15.32 24.85 -12.53
C GLU A 99 -13.88 25.37 -12.35
N HIS A 100 -13.74 26.61 -11.88
CA HIS A 100 -12.44 27.23 -11.63
C HIS A 100 -11.64 26.53 -10.53
N PHE A 101 -12.32 25.95 -9.53
CA PHE A 101 -11.67 25.16 -8.48
C PHE A 101 -11.08 23.88 -9.06
N VAL A 102 -11.86 23.15 -9.86
CA VAL A 102 -11.40 21.90 -10.50
C VAL A 102 -10.24 22.18 -11.48
N GLN A 103 -10.32 23.28 -12.24
CA GLN A 103 -9.22 23.70 -13.11
C GLN A 103 -7.94 24.03 -12.33
N GLY A 104 -8.06 24.73 -11.19
CA GLY A 104 -6.92 25.05 -10.34
C GLY A 104 -6.20 23.83 -9.75
N GLU A 105 -6.91 22.70 -9.56
CA GLU A 105 -6.26 21.46 -9.14
C GLU A 105 -5.32 20.89 -10.21
N ILE A 106 -5.54 21.18 -11.51
CA ILE A 106 -4.62 20.77 -12.58
C ILE A 106 -3.27 21.48 -12.42
N ASP A 107 -3.29 22.79 -12.18
CA ASP A 107 -2.08 23.56 -11.94
C ASP A 107 -1.34 23.04 -10.72
N ARG A 108 -2.06 22.71 -9.65
CA ARG A 108 -1.49 22.08 -8.45
C ARG A 108 -0.86 20.72 -8.74
N ILE A 109 -1.51 19.87 -9.55
CA ILE A 109 -0.94 18.57 -9.96
C ILE A 109 0.38 18.78 -10.72
N ILE A 110 0.41 19.74 -11.65
CA ILE A 110 1.61 20.04 -12.44
C ILE A 110 2.73 20.60 -11.55
N GLU A 111 2.40 21.48 -10.61
CA GLU A 111 3.37 22.08 -9.69
C GLU A 111 3.96 21.08 -8.69
N GLN A 112 3.15 20.13 -8.20
CA GLN A 112 3.56 19.13 -7.21
C GLN A 112 4.16 17.86 -7.83
N ASP A 113 3.92 17.62 -9.12
CA ASP A 113 4.45 16.50 -9.91
C ASP A 113 4.30 15.15 -9.19
N ALA A 114 5.38 14.39 -8.99
CA ALA A 114 5.37 13.09 -8.35
C ALA A 114 4.84 13.10 -6.90
N ALA A 115 4.90 14.26 -6.22
CA ALA A 115 4.49 14.40 -4.82
C ALA A 115 3.04 14.86 -4.66
N PHE A 116 2.27 15.07 -5.74
CA PHE A 116 0.90 15.59 -5.68
C PHE A 116 -0.01 14.78 -4.73
N ALA A 117 0.12 13.46 -4.74
CA ALA A 117 -0.70 12.55 -3.94
C ALA A 117 -0.06 12.17 -2.60
N ASP A 118 1.13 12.69 -2.30
CA ASP A 118 1.77 12.43 -1.02
C ASP A 118 1.00 13.10 0.12
N SER A 119 0.93 12.43 1.26
CA SER A 119 0.28 12.95 2.45
C SER A 119 1.21 12.89 3.65
N THR A 120 0.85 13.65 4.69
CA THR A 120 1.61 13.70 5.95
C THR A 120 0.98 12.83 7.05
N LEU A 121 0.08 11.91 6.67
CA LEU A 121 -0.69 11.08 7.60
C LEU A 121 0.19 10.32 8.60
N GLY A 122 1.29 9.75 8.13
CA GLY A 122 2.23 8.95 8.90
C GLY A 122 3.06 9.76 9.89
N GLN A 123 3.28 11.05 9.63
CA GLN A 123 4.05 11.96 10.50
C GLN A 123 5.44 11.41 10.88
N GLY A 124 6.10 10.69 9.97
CA GLY A 124 7.42 10.06 10.21
C GLY A 124 7.37 8.88 11.18
N LYS A 125 6.19 8.32 11.48
CA LYS A 125 6.09 7.08 12.25
C LYS A 125 6.79 5.96 11.49
N ARG A 126 7.55 5.17 12.24
CA ARG A 126 8.29 4.02 11.70
C ARG A 126 7.38 2.84 11.47
N VAL A 127 7.55 2.20 10.31
CA VAL A 127 6.87 0.96 9.93
C VAL A 127 7.88 0.04 9.31
N GLN A 128 8.01 -1.16 9.88
CA GLN A 128 8.77 -2.25 9.28
C GLN A 128 7.81 -3.18 8.55
N LEU A 129 8.08 -3.45 7.27
CA LEU A 129 7.30 -4.35 6.43
C LEU A 129 8.16 -5.53 6.00
N GLU A 130 7.89 -6.69 6.58
CA GLU A 130 8.47 -7.95 6.15
C GLU A 130 7.60 -8.60 5.06
N PHE A 131 8.19 -8.98 3.92
CA PHE A 131 7.46 -9.66 2.85
C PHE A 131 8.35 -10.52 1.95
N VAL A 132 7.73 -11.47 1.25
CA VAL A 132 8.35 -12.56 0.49
C VAL A 132 8.98 -13.64 1.38
N SER A 133 10.02 -13.30 2.16
CA SER A 133 10.71 -14.16 3.15
C SER A 133 10.72 -15.65 2.80
N ALA A 134 11.10 -15.98 1.57
CA ALA A 134 11.17 -17.35 1.10
C ALA A 134 12.38 -18.04 1.71
N ASN A 135 12.22 -19.33 2.06
CA ASN A 135 13.35 -20.13 2.54
C ASN A 135 14.49 -20.13 1.50
N PRO A 136 15.76 -19.97 1.93
CA PRO A 136 16.91 -19.86 1.02
C PRO A 136 17.38 -21.22 0.51
N THR A 137 16.44 -22.08 0.11
CA THR A 137 16.71 -23.44 -0.36
C THR A 137 16.26 -23.65 -1.80
N GLY A 138 15.97 -22.57 -2.53
CA GLY A 138 15.55 -22.62 -3.92
C GLY A 138 15.14 -21.25 -4.47
N PRO A 139 14.96 -21.15 -5.79
CA PRO A 139 14.56 -19.91 -6.46
C PRO A 139 13.11 -19.55 -6.13
N LEU A 140 12.78 -18.27 -6.33
CA LEU A 140 11.42 -17.77 -6.20
C LEU A 140 10.48 -18.38 -7.26
N HIS A 141 9.22 -18.56 -6.89
CA HIS A 141 8.16 -18.94 -7.81
C HIS A 141 7.06 -17.87 -7.87
N VAL A 142 6.07 -18.03 -8.77
CA VAL A 142 4.97 -17.06 -8.96
C VAL A 142 4.24 -16.68 -7.66
N GLY A 143 4.11 -17.61 -6.71
CA GLY A 143 3.54 -17.31 -5.40
C GLY A 143 4.31 -16.24 -4.60
N ASN A 144 5.65 -16.22 -4.71
CA ASN A 144 6.49 -15.19 -4.09
C ASN A 144 6.32 -13.85 -4.81
N GLY A 145 6.17 -13.85 -6.14
CA GLY A 145 5.92 -12.64 -6.92
C GLY A 145 4.64 -11.91 -6.49
N ARG A 146 3.59 -12.65 -6.12
CA ARG A 146 2.39 -12.05 -5.50
C ARG A 146 2.74 -11.36 -4.17
N GLY A 147 3.55 -12.00 -3.34
CA GLY A 147 4.02 -11.43 -2.06
C GLY A 147 4.83 -10.15 -2.27
N ALA A 148 5.74 -10.16 -3.25
CA ALA A 148 6.54 -9.00 -3.63
C ALA A 148 5.66 -7.83 -4.06
N ALA A 149 4.72 -8.07 -4.99
CA ALA A 149 3.82 -7.02 -5.49
C ALA A 149 2.98 -6.37 -4.38
N ILE A 150 2.42 -7.19 -3.47
CA ILE A 150 1.58 -6.68 -2.38
C ILE A 150 2.43 -5.91 -1.36
N GLY A 151 3.54 -6.50 -0.92
CA GLY A 151 4.40 -5.91 0.11
C GLY A 151 5.02 -4.59 -0.36
N ASP A 152 5.59 -4.57 -1.56
CA ASP A 152 6.24 -3.38 -2.09
C ASP A 152 5.26 -2.26 -2.44
N THR A 153 4.07 -2.59 -2.96
CA THR A 153 3.00 -1.59 -3.17
C THR A 153 2.55 -0.99 -1.85
N LEU A 154 2.39 -1.81 -0.80
CA LEU A 154 2.02 -1.32 0.52
C LEU A 154 3.12 -0.44 1.14
N ALA A 155 4.38 -0.83 1.00
CA ALA A 155 5.53 -0.05 1.46
C ALA A 155 5.58 1.31 0.76
N SER A 156 5.37 1.32 -0.56
CA SER A 156 5.35 2.55 -1.36
C SER A 156 4.16 3.45 -1.00
N ALA A 157 2.97 2.88 -0.77
CA ALA A 157 1.81 3.64 -0.33
C ALA A 157 1.98 4.23 1.07
N LEU A 158 2.63 3.52 2.00
CA LEU A 158 2.95 4.03 3.33
C LEU A 158 4.03 5.12 3.27
N ALA A 159 5.06 4.97 2.44
CA ALA A 159 6.06 6.00 2.24
C ALA A 159 5.42 7.29 1.68
N ALA A 160 4.57 7.18 0.65
CA ALA A 160 3.79 8.29 0.10
C ALA A 160 2.83 8.89 1.14
N ALA A 161 2.35 8.10 2.10
CA ALA A 161 1.55 8.60 3.23
C ALA A 161 2.39 9.23 4.36
N GLY A 162 3.71 9.38 4.19
CA GLY A 162 4.59 10.06 5.13
C GLY A 162 5.05 9.21 6.32
N TYR A 163 5.07 7.88 6.17
CA TYR A 163 5.70 6.96 7.14
C TYR A 163 7.20 6.77 6.81
N ASP A 164 7.99 6.49 7.85
CA ASP A 164 9.40 6.06 7.73
C ASP A 164 9.38 4.53 7.56
N VAL A 165 9.48 4.04 6.32
CA VAL A 165 9.23 2.64 5.96
C VAL A 165 10.54 1.90 5.74
N GLU A 166 10.71 0.76 6.42
CA GLU A 166 11.80 -0.19 6.25
C GLU A 166 11.24 -1.48 5.63
N ARG A 167 11.81 -1.91 4.49
CA ARG A 167 11.43 -3.13 3.77
C ARG A 167 12.38 -4.26 4.16
N GLU A 168 11.84 -5.28 4.80
CA GLU A 168 12.63 -6.38 5.34
C GLU A 168 12.39 -7.71 4.60
N TYR A 169 13.47 -8.46 4.43
CA TYR A 169 13.45 -9.84 3.94
C TYR A 169 14.02 -10.75 5.01
N TYR A 170 13.18 -11.58 5.63
CA TYR A 170 13.67 -12.55 6.60
C TYR A 170 14.28 -13.77 5.89
N VAL A 171 15.58 -13.98 6.09
CA VAL A 171 16.29 -15.17 5.62
C VAL A 171 16.29 -16.22 6.73
N ASN A 172 15.51 -17.28 6.53
CA ASN A 172 15.53 -18.42 7.44
C ASN A 172 16.70 -19.36 7.13
N ASP A 173 17.88 -19.03 7.66
CA ASP A 173 19.08 -19.83 7.59
C ASP A 173 19.21 -20.78 8.79
N ALA A 174 18.15 -21.49 9.17
CA ALA A 174 18.26 -22.53 10.18
C ALA A 174 17.35 -23.72 9.92
N GLY A 175 17.81 -24.88 10.38
CA GLY A 175 17.03 -26.12 10.43
C GLY A 175 17.20 -27.04 9.22
N THR A 176 16.49 -28.17 9.29
CA THR A 176 16.73 -29.35 8.45
C THR A 176 16.66 -29.09 6.94
N GLN A 177 15.83 -28.15 6.49
CA GLN A 177 15.76 -27.82 5.05
C GLN A 177 17.10 -27.26 4.54
N THR A 178 17.73 -26.39 5.33
CA THR A 178 19.03 -25.80 4.96
C THR A 178 20.17 -26.81 5.06
N ASP A 179 20.08 -27.78 5.98
CA ASP A 179 21.05 -28.88 6.10
C ASP A 179 20.98 -29.78 4.86
N VAL A 180 19.78 -30.25 4.50
CA VAL A 180 19.55 -31.08 3.30
C VAL A 180 19.92 -30.33 2.02
N PHE A 181 19.68 -29.02 1.97
CA PHE A 181 20.09 -28.16 0.87
C PHE A 181 21.63 -28.13 0.73
N ALA A 182 22.35 -27.91 1.84
CA ALA A 182 23.81 -27.89 1.85
C ALA A 182 24.41 -29.26 1.47
N GLU A 183 23.84 -30.36 1.96
CA GLU A 183 24.25 -31.72 1.57
C GLU A 183 24.03 -31.97 0.08
N THR A 184 22.89 -31.52 -0.46
CA THR A 184 22.58 -31.64 -1.88
C THR A 184 23.55 -30.79 -2.73
N LEU A 185 23.81 -29.55 -2.33
CA LEU A 185 24.74 -28.66 -3.00
C LEU A 185 26.15 -29.27 -3.01
N TYR A 186 26.59 -29.83 -1.88
CA TYR A 186 27.89 -30.47 -1.77
C TYR A 186 28.01 -31.70 -2.67
N ALA A 187 26.98 -32.53 -2.76
CA ALA A 187 26.96 -33.66 -3.69
C ALA A 187 27.09 -33.18 -5.15
N ARG A 188 26.36 -32.12 -5.53
CA ARG A 188 26.49 -31.51 -6.88
C ARG A 188 27.86 -30.89 -7.12
N TYR A 189 28.43 -30.21 -6.13
CA TYR A 189 29.78 -29.65 -6.21
C TYR A 189 30.84 -30.73 -6.41
N GLN A 190 30.74 -31.86 -5.71
CA GLN A 190 31.61 -33.01 -5.92
C GLN A 190 31.48 -33.59 -7.34
N GLN A 191 30.26 -33.65 -7.88
CA GLN A 191 30.02 -34.06 -9.28
C GLN A 191 30.69 -33.10 -10.28
N GLN A 192 30.70 -31.79 -10.01
CA GLN A 192 31.43 -30.80 -10.84
C GLN A 192 32.96 -30.99 -10.83
N HIS A 193 33.48 -31.69 -9.82
CA HIS A 193 34.88 -32.11 -9.71
C HIS A 193 35.12 -33.56 -10.17
N GLY A 194 34.14 -34.16 -10.86
CA GLY A 194 34.25 -35.48 -11.47
C GLY A 194 34.07 -36.66 -10.50
N ARG A 195 33.55 -36.43 -9.29
CA ARG A 195 33.21 -37.52 -8.37
C ARG A 195 31.83 -38.09 -8.68
N ASP A 196 31.70 -39.41 -8.64
CA ASP A 196 30.41 -40.11 -8.74
C ASP A 196 29.79 -40.24 -7.33
N VAL A 197 28.98 -39.25 -6.95
CA VAL A 197 28.31 -39.18 -5.65
C VAL A 197 26.80 -39.04 -5.88
N PRO A 198 25.95 -39.88 -5.28
CA PRO A 198 24.51 -39.73 -5.40
C PRO A 198 24.01 -38.52 -4.61
N LEU A 199 22.80 -38.04 -4.95
CA LEU A 199 22.13 -37.05 -4.10
C LEU A 199 21.70 -37.67 -2.76
N PRO A 200 21.69 -36.89 -1.66
CA PRO A 200 21.17 -37.35 -0.39
C PRO A 200 19.66 -37.66 -0.48
N GLU A 201 19.18 -38.52 0.41
CA GLU A 201 17.75 -38.82 0.53
C GLU A 201 16.97 -37.56 0.90
N GLY A 202 15.85 -37.29 0.19
CA GLY A 202 15.09 -36.04 0.38
C GLY A 202 15.79 -34.78 -0.14
N GLY A 203 16.95 -34.94 -0.81
CA GLY A 203 17.69 -33.85 -1.43
C GLY A 203 16.93 -33.16 -2.57
N TYR A 204 17.46 -32.02 -3.01
CA TYR A 204 16.82 -31.17 -4.02
C TYR A 204 17.28 -31.57 -5.43
N PRO A 205 16.41 -32.14 -6.30
CA PRO A 205 16.86 -32.69 -7.59
C PRO A 205 16.91 -31.64 -8.71
N GLY A 206 16.42 -30.42 -8.46
CA GLY A 206 16.23 -29.38 -9.49
C GLY A 206 17.53 -28.95 -10.17
N GLU A 207 17.42 -28.51 -11.42
CA GLU A 207 18.58 -28.07 -12.23
C GLU A 207 19.32 -26.88 -11.59
N TYR A 208 18.61 -26.00 -10.88
CA TYR A 208 19.22 -24.89 -10.16
C TYR A 208 20.32 -25.33 -9.16
N MET A 209 20.25 -26.55 -8.60
CA MET A 209 21.31 -27.07 -7.71
C MET A 209 22.60 -27.38 -8.48
N VAL A 210 22.48 -27.71 -9.77
CA VAL A 210 23.63 -27.90 -10.66
C VAL A 210 24.25 -26.53 -10.96
N ASP A 211 23.42 -25.54 -11.27
CA ASP A 211 23.87 -24.17 -11.55
C ASP A 211 24.60 -23.57 -10.32
N LEU A 212 24.03 -23.70 -9.13
CA LEU A 212 24.67 -23.30 -7.87
C LEU A 212 26.01 -24.00 -7.64
N ALA A 213 26.13 -25.29 -7.98
CA ALA A 213 27.37 -26.04 -7.82
C ALA A 213 28.45 -25.60 -8.83
N VAL A 214 28.05 -25.25 -10.06
CA VAL A 214 28.94 -24.65 -11.06
C VAL A 214 29.46 -23.31 -10.54
N GLU A 215 28.56 -22.44 -10.09
CA GLU A 215 28.91 -21.12 -9.58
C GLU A 215 29.80 -21.21 -8.32
N MET A 216 29.48 -22.11 -7.39
CA MET A 216 30.30 -22.38 -6.21
C MET A 216 31.71 -22.86 -6.61
N ARG A 217 31.84 -23.74 -7.60
CA ARG A 217 33.13 -24.18 -8.14
C ARG A 217 33.91 -23.05 -8.81
N GLU A 218 33.23 -22.16 -9.53
CA GLU A 218 33.86 -21.00 -10.15
C GLU A 218 34.39 -20.02 -9.12
N ARG A 219 33.63 -19.77 -8.04
CA ARG A 219 34.04 -18.87 -6.95
C ARG A 219 35.13 -19.47 -6.06
N GLU A 220 35.05 -20.77 -5.76
CA GLU A 220 35.81 -21.40 -4.67
C GLU A 220 36.81 -22.46 -5.11
N GLY A 221 36.84 -22.79 -6.41
CA GLY A 221 37.74 -23.79 -6.96
C GLY A 221 37.47 -25.18 -6.37
N ASP A 222 38.48 -25.76 -5.72
CA ASP A 222 38.42 -27.03 -5.00
C ASP A 222 38.46 -26.86 -3.46
N ARG A 223 38.34 -25.62 -2.94
CA ARG A 223 38.50 -25.30 -1.50
C ARG A 223 37.65 -26.18 -0.58
N PHE A 224 36.41 -26.45 -0.97
CA PHE A 224 35.47 -27.25 -0.19
C PHE A 224 35.51 -28.74 -0.50
N LEU A 225 36.45 -29.24 -1.29
CA LEU A 225 36.51 -30.65 -1.69
C LEU A 225 37.13 -31.51 -0.58
N ALA A 226 36.31 -32.05 0.31
CA ALA A 226 36.73 -32.95 1.39
C ALA A 226 37.15 -34.34 0.88
N GLY A 227 37.68 -35.19 1.76
CA GLY A 227 37.98 -36.59 1.43
C GLY A 227 36.74 -37.39 0.96
N PRO A 228 36.92 -38.49 0.19
CA PRO A 228 35.78 -39.32 -0.21
C PRO A 228 34.98 -39.84 1.00
N GLY A 229 33.67 -39.60 1.01
CA GLY A 229 32.77 -40.03 2.09
C GLY A 229 32.75 -39.13 3.33
N GLU A 230 33.55 -38.05 3.35
CA GLU A 230 33.48 -37.05 4.42
C GLU A 230 32.24 -36.15 4.26
N PRO A 231 31.66 -35.65 5.36
CA PRO A 231 30.53 -34.73 5.32
C PRO A 231 30.93 -33.40 4.65
N PRO A 232 29.94 -32.56 4.26
CA PRO A 232 30.21 -31.22 3.77
C PRO A 232 31.10 -30.44 4.74
N PRO A 233 32.20 -29.82 4.29
CA PRO A 233 32.99 -28.94 5.16
C PRO A 233 32.18 -27.76 5.69
N ALA A 234 32.61 -27.19 6.82
CA ALA A 234 32.05 -25.94 7.32
C ALA A 234 32.19 -24.82 6.27
N GLY A 235 31.16 -24.01 6.08
CA GLY A 235 31.11 -22.94 5.08
C GLY A 235 30.32 -23.28 3.80
N VAL A 236 30.08 -24.56 3.49
CA VAL A 236 29.31 -24.95 2.27
C VAL A 236 27.88 -24.45 2.36
N ARG A 237 27.28 -24.53 3.54
CA ARG A 237 25.91 -24.11 3.80
C ARG A 237 25.78 -22.59 3.67
N GLU A 238 26.68 -21.85 4.30
CA GLU A 238 26.72 -20.39 4.25
C GLU A 238 26.89 -19.90 2.80
N MET A 239 27.83 -20.51 2.05
CA MET A 239 28.05 -20.21 0.64
C MET A 239 26.79 -20.48 -0.21
N GLY A 240 26.14 -21.63 -0.01
CA GLY A 240 24.92 -21.96 -0.76
C GLY A 240 23.77 -21.00 -0.49
N ILE A 241 23.60 -20.59 0.78
CA ILE A 241 22.59 -19.60 1.17
C ILE A 241 22.91 -18.24 0.56
N GLU A 242 24.17 -17.81 0.58
CA GLU A 242 24.62 -16.57 -0.04
C GLU A 242 24.27 -16.53 -1.54
N LEU A 243 24.60 -17.58 -2.29
CA LEU A 243 24.26 -17.69 -3.72
C LEU A 243 22.75 -17.60 -3.98
N ILE A 244 21.94 -18.32 -3.19
CA ILE A 244 20.48 -18.27 -3.35
C ILE A 244 19.93 -16.90 -3.01
N VAL A 245 20.41 -16.26 -1.93
CA VAL A 245 19.95 -14.92 -1.53
C VAL A 245 20.32 -13.89 -2.60
N GLU A 246 21.50 -13.99 -3.22
CA GLU A 246 21.88 -13.17 -4.38
C GLU A 246 20.91 -13.37 -5.55
N GLN A 247 20.62 -14.61 -5.95
CA GLN A 247 19.66 -14.90 -7.02
C GLN A 247 18.24 -14.40 -6.71
N ILE A 248 17.79 -14.54 -5.47
CA ILE A 248 16.51 -14.01 -4.99
C ILE A 248 16.49 -12.49 -5.11
N ARG A 249 17.54 -11.82 -4.65
CA ARG A 249 17.68 -10.37 -4.71
C ARG A 249 17.64 -9.87 -6.16
N ASP A 250 18.38 -10.51 -7.06
CA ASP A 250 18.40 -10.16 -8.49
C ASP A 250 17.02 -10.35 -9.12
N THR A 251 16.36 -11.46 -8.82
CA THR A 251 15.00 -11.75 -9.31
C THR A 251 14.01 -10.69 -8.84
N LEU A 252 14.03 -10.32 -7.56
CA LEU A 252 13.17 -9.26 -7.01
C LEU A 252 13.52 -7.89 -7.59
N GLY A 253 14.80 -7.62 -7.84
CA GLY A 253 15.26 -6.41 -8.51
C GLY A 253 14.69 -6.28 -9.93
N THR A 254 14.65 -7.37 -10.72
CA THR A 254 13.99 -7.35 -12.04
C THR A 254 12.48 -7.12 -11.96
N PHE A 255 11.88 -7.48 -10.83
CA PHE A 255 10.46 -7.25 -10.53
C PHE A 255 10.19 -5.82 -10.01
N GLY A 256 11.25 -5.03 -9.76
CA GLY A 256 11.17 -3.67 -9.23
C GLY A 256 11.12 -3.59 -7.70
N THR A 257 11.32 -4.70 -7.00
CA THR A 257 11.28 -4.76 -5.54
C THR A 257 12.69 -4.77 -4.95
N THR A 258 12.95 -3.89 -4.00
CA THR A 258 14.21 -3.81 -3.25
C THR A 258 13.93 -3.82 -1.75
N TYR A 259 14.94 -4.20 -0.97
CA TYR A 259 14.91 -4.27 0.49
C TYR A 259 16.02 -3.38 1.07
N ASP A 260 15.84 -2.95 2.32
CA ASP A 260 16.75 -2.06 3.04
C ASP A 260 17.86 -2.81 3.79
#